data_AF-A0A2P5LLL4-F1
#
_entry.id   AF-A0A2P5LLL4-F1
#
_cell.length_a   1.000
_cell.length_b   1.000
_cell.length_c   1.000
_cell.angle_alpha   90.00
_cell.angle_beta   90.00
_cell.angle_gamma   90.00
#
_symmetry.space_group_name_H-M   'P 1'
#
loop_
_entity.id
_entity.type
_entity.pdbx_description
1 polymer ?
#
loop_
_entity_poly.entity_id
_entity_poly.type
_entity_poly.pdbx_seq_one_letter_code
_entity_poly.pdbx_strand_id
1 'polypeptide(L)'
;MISNPEIGVPDILLRDVPPEMKRQIEDLAHRHKRSISSQAKVLLERALSQAIPPQRAGAGGLGTRLKGLVSQEDWTDDFIQPRDQSDRVPPDFE
;
A
#
# COMPACT_ATOMS: atom_id res chain seq x y z
N MET A 1 -22.43 -6.46 -24.71
CA MET A 1 -21.10 -7.08 -24.53
C MET A 1 -20.18 -5.96 -24.06
N ILE A 2 -19.89 -5.91 -22.75
CA ILE A 2 -19.06 -4.85 -22.17
C ILE A 2 -17.67 -5.44 -22.04
N SER A 3 -16.72 -4.83 -22.75
CA SER A 3 -15.32 -5.23 -22.81
C SER A 3 -14.71 -5.30 -21.41
N ASN A 4 -14.12 -6.43 -21.09
CA ASN A 4 -13.35 -6.67 -19.88
C ASN A 4 -12.10 -5.76 -19.93
N PRO A 5 -11.86 -4.86 -18.97
CA PRO A 5 -10.57 -4.19 -18.89
C PRO A 5 -9.56 -5.23 -18.38
N GLU A 6 -8.84 -5.86 -19.31
CA GLU A 6 -7.54 -6.45 -19.00
C GLU A 6 -6.68 -5.31 -18.43
N ILE A 7 -6.63 -5.20 -17.10
CA ILE A 7 -5.67 -4.35 -16.40
C ILE A 7 -4.32 -5.01 -16.66
N GLY A 8 -3.71 -4.67 -17.80
CA GLY A 8 -2.37 -5.12 -18.15
C GLY A 8 -1.43 -4.74 -17.01
N VAL A 9 -0.78 -5.73 -16.42
CA VAL A 9 0.23 -5.48 -15.38
C VAL A 9 1.28 -4.57 -16.03
N PRO A 10 1.58 -3.40 -15.46
CA PRO A 10 2.57 -2.51 -16.05
C PRO A 10 3.92 -3.21 -16.06
N ASP A 11 4.50 -3.35 -17.25
CA ASP A 11 5.84 -3.89 -17.43
C ASP A 11 6.87 -2.86 -16.99
N ILE A 12 7.83 -3.29 -16.17
CA ILE A 12 8.90 -2.43 -15.63
C ILE A 12 10.25 -2.93 -16.13
N LEU A 13 11.01 -2.04 -16.76
CA LEU A 13 12.39 -2.30 -17.17
C LEU A 13 13.36 -1.69 -16.17
N LEU A 14 14.10 -2.55 -15.47
CA LEU A 14 15.18 -2.16 -14.56
C LEU A 14 16.49 -2.06 -15.36
N ARG A 15 16.99 -0.84 -15.55
CA ARG A 15 18.29 -0.57 -16.18
C ARG A 15 19.37 -0.40 -15.12
N ASP A 16 20.62 -0.59 -15.53
CA ASP A 16 21.82 -0.35 -14.70
C ASP A 16 21.85 -1.14 -13.37
N VAL A 17 21.25 -2.34 -13.39
CA VAL A 17 21.33 -3.30 -12.28
C VAL A 17 22.78 -3.72 -12.08
N PRO A 18 23.37 -3.53 -10.89
CA PRO A 18 24.74 -3.97 -10.61
C PRO A 18 24.92 -5.46 -10.94
N PRO A 19 26.06 -5.85 -11.57
CA PRO A 19 26.27 -7.21 -12.05
C PRO A 19 26.24 -8.23 -10.91
N GLU A 20 26.70 -7.85 -9.72
CA GLU A 20 26.63 -8.68 -8.52
C GLU A 20 25.19 -8.95 -8.10
N MET A 21 24.34 -7.93 -8.11
CA MET A 21 22.92 -8.06 -7.77
C MET A 21 22.20 -8.94 -8.78
N LYS A 22 22.51 -8.80 -10.07
CA LYS A 22 21.97 -9.68 -11.12
C LYS A 22 22.31 -11.15 -10.86
N ARG A 23 23.57 -11.46 -10.55
CA ARG A 23 24.02 -12.83 -10.21
C ARG A 23 23.28 -13.39 -8.99
N GLN A 24 23.11 -12.59 -7.94
CA GLN A 24 22.37 -13.01 -6.75
C GLN A 24 20.91 -13.35 -7.06
N ILE A 25 20.24 -12.53 -7.88
CA ILE A 25 18.85 -12.79 -8.30
C ILE A 25 18.77 -14.06 -9.16
N GLU A 26 19.74 -14.27 -10.06
CA GLU A 26 19.86 -15.47 -10.88
C GLU A 26 20.04 -16.73 -10.01
N ASP A 27 20.96 -16.72 -9.05
CA ASP A 27 21.19 -17.85 -8.15
C ASP A 27 19.93 -18.19 -7.33
N LEU A 28 19.23 -17.16 -6.83
CA LEU A 28 17.97 -17.34 -6.12
C LEU A 28 16.89 -17.94 -7.04
N ALA A 29 16.76 -17.43 -8.27
CA ALA A 29 15.80 -17.93 -9.24
C ALA A 29 16.04 -19.42 -9.56
N HIS A 30 17.31 -19.82 -9.76
CA HIS A 30 17.69 -21.22 -9.98
C HIS A 30 17.34 -22.10 -8.78
N ARG A 31 17.67 -21.68 -7.56
CA ARG A 31 17.33 -22.44 -6.32
C ARG A 31 15.83 -22.64 -6.16
N HIS A 32 15.03 -21.63 -6.50
CA HIS A 32 13.57 -21.69 -6.39
C HIS A 32 12.87 -22.26 -7.63
N LYS A 33 13.62 -22.68 -8.65
CA LYS A 33 13.09 -23.15 -9.95
C LYS A 33 12.10 -22.16 -10.59
N ARG A 34 12.43 -20.87 -10.53
CA ARG A 34 11.64 -19.76 -11.07
C ARG A 34 12.42 -19.00 -12.12
N SER A 35 11.71 -18.22 -12.94
CA SER A 35 12.37 -17.25 -13.82
C SER A 35 12.94 -16.09 -13.01
N ILE A 36 13.97 -15.43 -13.55
CA ILE A 36 14.60 -14.25 -12.96
C ILE A 36 13.55 -13.16 -12.70
N SER A 37 12.68 -12.86 -13.68
CA SER A 37 11.63 -11.85 -13.54
C SER A 37 10.61 -12.20 -12.47
N SER A 38 10.23 -13.48 -12.36
CA SER A 38 9.33 -13.94 -11.29
C SER A 38 9.97 -13.79 -9.91
N GLN A 39 11.26 -14.11 -9.79
CA GLN A 39 12.00 -13.93 -8.55
C GLN A 39 12.16 -12.44 -8.19
N ALA A 40 12.45 -11.59 -9.18
CA ALA A 40 12.53 -10.14 -8.99
C ALA A 40 11.20 -9.56 -8.51
N LYS A 41 10.06 -10.01 -9.08
CA LYS A 41 8.73 -9.63 -8.63
C LYS A 41 8.50 -9.97 -7.16
N VAL A 42 8.83 -11.18 -6.73
CA VAL A 42 8.67 -11.61 -5.32
C VAL A 42 9.54 -10.78 -4.38
N LEU A 43 10.77 -10.45 -4.78
CA LEU A 43 11.66 -9.60 -3.99
C LEU A 43 11.09 -8.18 -3.85
N LEU A 44 10.55 -7.62 -4.93
CA LEU A 44 9.90 -6.30 -4.91
C LEU A 44 8.63 -6.31 -4.04
N GLU A 45 7.77 -7.30 -4.17
CA GLU A 45 6.57 -7.45 -3.34
C GLU A 45 6.92 -7.53 -1.84
N ARG A 46 7.96 -8.30 -1.51
CA ARG A 46 8.46 -8.42 -0.14
C ARG A 46 9.01 -7.08 0.37
N ALA A 47 9.82 -6.41 -0.44
CA ALA A 47 10.39 -5.11 -0.08
C ALA A 47 9.30 -4.06 0.13
N LEU A 48 8.30 -3.99 -0.75
CA LEU A 48 7.16 -3.08 -0.63
C LEU A 48 6.32 -3.39 0.63
N SER A 49 6.08 -4.66 0.93
CA SER A 49 5.36 -5.08 2.14
C SER A 49 6.12 -4.70 3.42
N GLN A 50 7.45 -4.64 3.37
CA GLN A 50 8.30 -4.24 4.50
C GLN A 50 8.53 -2.74 4.57
N ALA A 51 8.51 -2.05 3.42
CA ALA A 51 8.72 -0.61 3.30
C ALA A 51 7.48 0.22 3.68
N ILE A 52 6.29 -0.40 3.71
CA ILE A 52 5.09 0.20 4.29
C ILE A 52 5.19 0.00 5.81
N PRO A 53 5.45 1.05 6.61
CA PRO A 53 5.38 0.92 8.06
C PRO A 53 3.97 0.44 8.43
N PRO A 54 3.79 -0.34 9.51
CA PRO A 54 2.48 -0.83 9.96
C PRO A 54 1.45 0.28 10.32
N GLN A 55 1.72 1.55 10.05
CA GLN A 55 0.81 2.68 10.25
C GLN A 55 -0.05 3.08 9.03
N ARG A 56 0.03 2.38 7.88
CA ARG A 56 -0.77 2.75 6.68
C ARG A 56 -1.79 1.71 6.23
N ALA A 57 -2.02 0.66 7.02
CA ALA A 57 -3.08 -0.32 6.79
C ALA A 57 -4.22 -0.24 7.83
N GLY A 58 -4.46 0.96 8.38
CA GLY A 58 -5.49 1.21 9.38
C GLY A 58 -6.31 2.44 9.03
N ALA A 59 -7.61 2.23 8.85
CA ALA A 59 -8.65 3.23 8.69
C ALA A 59 -8.57 4.36 9.74
N GLY A 60 -7.94 5.47 9.38
CA GLY A 60 -7.87 6.63 10.26
C GLY A 60 -7.57 7.89 9.47
N GLY A 61 -8.60 8.68 9.20
CA GLY A 61 -8.44 10.01 8.62
C GLY A 61 -7.60 10.92 9.52
N LEU A 62 -7.32 12.13 9.05
CA LEU A 62 -6.59 13.15 9.81
C LEU A 62 -7.18 13.33 11.23
N GLY A 63 -8.50 13.24 11.38
CA GLY A 63 -9.18 13.29 12.68
C GLY A 63 -8.74 12.19 13.66
N THR A 64 -8.50 10.97 13.19
CA THR A 64 -8.00 9.87 14.03
C THR A 64 -6.57 10.13 14.51
N ARG A 65 -5.74 10.78 13.68
CA ARG A 65 -4.37 11.16 14.04
C ARG A 65 -4.36 12.30 15.07
N LEU A 66 -5.22 13.29 14.88
CA LEU A 66 -5.38 14.41 15.82
C LEU A 66 -5.91 13.92 17.18
N LYS A 67 -6.82 12.94 17.18
CA LYS A 67 -7.34 12.29 18.40
C LYS A 67 -6.25 11.61 19.26
N GLY A 68 -5.17 11.13 18.64
CA GLY A 68 -4.05 10.50 19.35
C GLY A 68 -3.04 11.48 19.96
N LEU A 69 -3.18 12.79 19.71
CA LEU A 69 -2.29 13.83 20.27
C LEU A 69 -2.79 14.36 21.62
N VAL A 70 -3.98 13.97 22.06
CA VAL A 70 -4.61 14.40 23.31
C VAL A 70 -4.72 13.20 24.23
N SER A 71 -4.16 13.29 25.44
CA SER A 71 -4.30 12.27 26.49
C SER A 71 -5.78 12.01 26.78
N GLN A 72 -6.16 10.75 27.02
CA GLN A 72 -7.57 10.38 27.27
C GLN A 72 -8.17 11.12 28.47
N GLU A 73 -7.33 11.53 29.43
CA GLU A 73 -7.74 12.28 30.61
C GLU A 73 -8.23 13.71 30.27
N ASP A 74 -7.81 14.27 29.13
CA ASP A 74 -8.14 15.62 28.67
C ASP A 74 -9.30 15.62 27.65
N TRP A 75 -9.97 14.48 27.46
CA TRP A 75 -11.10 14.37 26.54
C TRP A 75 -12.35 14.96 27.20
N THR A 76 -12.78 16.13 26.74
CA THR A 76 -14.08 16.71 27.12
C THR A 76 -15.22 16.12 26.28
N ASP A 77 -16.44 16.13 26.80
CA ASP A 77 -17.64 15.50 26.20
C ASP A 77 -18.07 16.13 24.85
N ASP A 78 -17.37 17.17 24.40
CA ASP A 78 -17.60 17.87 23.12
C ASP A 78 -17.04 17.12 21.90
N PHE A 79 -16.36 15.98 22.08
CA PHE A 79 -15.87 15.16 20.98
C PHE A 79 -17.03 14.43 20.27
N ILE A 80 -17.62 15.11 19.28
CA ILE A 80 -18.60 14.53 18.37
C ILE A 80 -17.99 13.28 17.73
N GLN A 81 -18.66 12.13 17.88
CA GLN A 81 -18.22 10.90 17.23
C GLN A 81 -18.10 11.12 15.71
N PRO A 82 -17.06 10.57 15.05
CA PRO A 82 -16.95 10.64 13.60
C PRO A 82 -18.24 10.10 12.97
N ARG A 83 -18.97 10.94 12.22
CA ARG A 83 -20.14 10.50 11.46
C ARG A 83 -19.71 9.46 10.44
N ASP A 84 -20.52 8.42 10.28
CA ASP A 84 -20.28 7.40 9.27
C ASP A 84 -20.36 8.06 7.87
N GLN A 85 -19.48 7.66 6.96
CA GLN A 85 -19.46 8.21 5.60
C GLN A 85 -20.73 7.88 4.83
N SER A 86 -21.42 6.80 5.22
CA SER A 86 -22.72 6.37 4.70
C SER A 86 -23.85 7.36 5.00
N ASP A 87 -23.71 8.20 6.04
CA ASP A 87 -24.71 9.21 6.43
C ASP A 87 -24.55 10.55 5.67
N ARG A 88 -23.54 10.66 4.78
CA ARG A 88 -23.27 11.92 4.06
C ARG A 88 -24.11 12.00 2.79
N VAL A 89 -25.18 12.79 2.83
CA VAL A 89 -25.88 13.24 1.61
C VAL A 89 -24.89 14.06 0.76
N PRO A 90 -24.77 13.80 -0.56
CA PRO A 90 -23.94 14.63 -1.43
C PRO A 90 -24.39 16.10 -1.35
N PRO A 91 -23.45 17.06 -1.40
CA PRO A 91 -23.82 18.47 -1.40
C PRO A 91 -24.66 18.80 -2.63
N ASP A 92 -25.78 19.47 -2.39
CA ASP A 92 -26.56 20.11 -3.44
C ASP A 92 -25.85 21.40 -3.84
N PHE A 93 -25.53 21.53 -5.13
CA PHE A 93 -24.82 22.68 -5.68
C PHE A 93 -25.72 23.53 -6.59
N GLU A 94 -27.04 23.29 -6.56
CA GLU A 94 -28.05 24.15 -7.20
C GLU A 94 -28.14 25.54 -6.56
#